data_AF-A0A521X9B7-F1
#
_entry.id   AF-A0A521X9B7-F1
#
_cell.length_a   1.000
_cell.length_b   1.000
_cell.length_c   1.000
_cell.angle_alpha   90.00
_cell.angle_beta   90.00
_cell.angle_gamma   90.00
#
_symmetry.space_group_name_H-M   'P 1'
#
loop_
_entity.id
_entity.type
_entity.pdbx_description
1 polymer ?
#
loop_
_entity_poly.entity_id
_entity_poly.type
_entity_poly.pdbx_seq_one_letter_code
_entity_poly.pdbx_strand_id
1 'polypeptide(L)'
;MKASSAKPPCLPWNREIVPGKSYWRAGLIVALLILVGQIVYFEGVTISRNPVFRSSLEKVCRQLSCQLPAYENLDELIVLQSSLSALPDRNRLFRATIGNRAAFAQPYPNVELTLLDYAGNPSARRIFRPRDYLPETQVGSSVQPDASTVISLSIATLKTKVGGYTFKLID
;
A
#
# COMPACT_ATOMS: atom_id res chain seq x y z
N MET A 1 -5.10 12.24 -83.53
CA MET A 1 -6.44 12.28 -82.88
C MET A 1 -6.26 11.92 -81.42
N LYS A 2 -6.38 12.89 -80.49
CA LYS A 2 -6.31 12.63 -79.04
C LYS A 2 -7.74 12.56 -78.51
N ALA A 3 -8.15 11.39 -78.03
CA ALA A 3 -9.42 11.24 -77.32
C ALA A 3 -9.31 11.98 -75.98
N SER A 4 -10.06 13.08 -75.84
CA SER A 4 -10.21 13.78 -74.58
C SER A 4 -11.10 12.95 -73.66
N SER A 5 -10.50 12.33 -72.65
CA SER A 5 -11.23 11.56 -71.62
C SER A 5 -11.91 12.54 -70.68
N ALA A 6 -13.21 12.73 -70.85
CA ALA A 6 -14.02 13.56 -69.96
C ALA A 6 -14.28 12.81 -68.64
N LYS A 7 -14.06 13.49 -67.51
CA LYS A 7 -14.32 12.98 -66.16
C LYS A 7 -15.84 12.74 -66.00
N PRO A 8 -16.28 11.57 -65.50
CA PRO A 8 -17.71 11.26 -65.39
C PRO A 8 -18.43 12.24 -64.45
N PRO A 9 -19.73 12.54 -64.70
CA PRO A 9 -20.49 13.50 -63.92
C PRO A 9 -20.65 13.03 -62.47
N CYS A 10 -20.41 13.94 -61.53
CA CYS A 10 -20.60 13.69 -60.11
C CYS A 10 -22.10 13.46 -59.82
N LEU A 11 -22.45 12.30 -59.26
CA LEU A 11 -23.83 11.93 -58.94
C LEU A 11 -24.29 12.61 -57.65
N PRO A 12 -25.53 13.15 -57.57
CA PRO A 12 -26.00 13.98 -56.45
C PRO A 12 -26.20 13.21 -55.13
N TRP A 13 -26.23 11.88 -55.15
CA TRP A 13 -26.31 11.05 -53.94
C TRP A 13 -24.93 10.68 -53.37
N ASN A 14 -23.84 11.08 -54.03
CA ASN A 14 -22.50 10.85 -53.51
C ASN A 14 -22.19 11.91 -52.45
N ARG A 15 -22.73 11.75 -51.23
CA ARG A 15 -22.29 12.54 -50.08
C ARG A 15 -20.82 12.23 -49.85
N GLU A 16 -19.97 13.23 -50.04
CA GLU A 16 -18.61 13.16 -49.52
C GLU A 16 -18.71 12.98 -48.01
N ILE A 17 -18.36 11.78 -47.53
CA ILE A 17 -18.26 11.51 -46.11
C ILE A 17 -17.07 12.33 -45.63
N VAL A 18 -17.32 13.58 -45.24
CA VAL A 18 -16.29 14.46 -44.66
C VAL A 18 -15.74 13.69 -43.46
N PRO A 19 -14.47 13.25 -43.49
CA PRO A 19 -14.02 12.29 -42.51
C PRO A 19 -13.88 13.03 -41.18
N GLY A 20 -14.90 12.90 -40.33
CA GLY A 20 -14.85 13.26 -38.91
C GLY A 20 -13.81 12.45 -38.11
N LYS A 21 -12.90 11.75 -38.80
CA LYS A 21 -11.79 10.96 -38.25
C LYS A 21 -10.91 11.78 -37.31
N SER A 22 -10.70 13.08 -37.55
CA SER A 22 -9.87 13.90 -36.67
C SER A 22 -10.53 14.12 -35.31
N TYR A 23 -11.82 14.48 -35.30
CA TYR A 23 -12.61 14.66 -34.08
C TYR A 23 -12.78 13.35 -33.31
N TRP A 24 -13.00 12.23 -34.00
CA TRP A 24 -13.06 10.91 -33.39
C TRP A 24 -11.74 10.47 -32.75
N ARG A 25 -10.61 10.74 -33.41
CA ARG A 25 -9.28 10.44 -32.84
C ARG A 25 -8.98 11.31 -31.63
N ALA A 26 -9.32 12.60 -31.68
CA ALA A 26 -9.18 13.49 -30.54
C ALA A 26 -10.06 13.03 -29.36
N GLY A 27 -11.32 12.68 -29.61
CA GLY A 27 -12.23 12.15 -28.59
C GLY A 27 -11.70 10.86 -27.94
N LEU A 28 -11.14 9.95 -28.73
CA LEU A 28 -10.54 8.72 -28.21
C LEU A 28 -9.32 8.97 -27.33
N ILE A 29 -8.45 9.91 -27.71
CA ILE A 29 -7.29 10.29 -26.89
C ILE A 29 -7.74 10.90 -25.56
N VAL A 30 -8.70 11.82 -25.59
CA VAL A 30 -9.25 12.45 -24.38
C VAL A 30 -9.89 11.40 -23.47
N ALA A 31 -10.70 10.50 -24.03
CA ALA A 31 -11.31 9.42 -23.26
C ALA A 31 -10.26 8.50 -22.63
N LEU A 32 -9.18 8.18 -23.34
CA LEU A 32 -8.10 7.34 -22.83
C LEU A 32 -7.33 8.04 -21.70
N LEU A 33 -7.06 9.35 -21.81
CA LEU A 33 -6.44 10.13 -20.75
C LEU A 33 -7.33 10.21 -19.50
N ILE A 34 -8.64 10.42 -19.67
CA ILE A 34 -9.60 10.41 -18.56
C ILE A 34 -9.62 9.04 -17.89
N LEU A 35 -9.64 7.95 -18.68
CA LEU A 35 -9.64 6.59 -18.16
C LEU A 35 -8.37 6.29 -17.35
N VAL A 36 -7.19 6.69 -17.86
CA VAL A 36 -5.93 6.55 -17.11
C VAL A 36 -5.98 7.37 -15.83
N GLY A 37 -6.49 8.61 -15.88
CA GLY A 37 -6.68 9.44 -14.69
C GLY A 37 -7.60 8.80 -13.66
N GLN A 38 -8.71 8.19 -14.10
CA GLN A 38 -9.63 7.44 -13.23
C GLN A 38 -8.94 6.23 -12.59
N ILE A 39 -8.21 5.43 -13.37
CA ILE A 39 -7.48 4.27 -12.84
C ILE A 39 -6.46 4.71 -11.79
N VAL A 40 -5.69 5.77 -12.05
CA VAL A 40 -4.73 6.30 -11.08
C VAL A 40 -5.44 6.85 -9.84
N TYR A 41 -6.57 7.52 -9.98
CA TYR A 41 -7.31 8.09 -8.85
C TYR A 41 -7.97 7.01 -7.97
N PHE A 42 -8.64 6.03 -8.58
CA PHE A 42 -9.39 5.00 -7.85
C PHE A 42 -8.51 3.82 -7.44
N GLU A 43 -7.63 3.33 -8.31
CA GLU A 43 -6.82 2.14 -8.11
C GLU A 43 -5.34 2.43 -7.88
N GLY A 44 -4.93 3.71 -7.86
CA GLY A 44 -3.53 4.08 -7.67
C GLY A 44 -2.93 3.50 -6.38
N VAL A 45 -3.72 3.44 -5.30
CA VAL A 45 -3.30 2.85 -4.04
C VAL A 45 -3.11 1.33 -4.19
N THR A 46 -4.08 0.61 -4.75
CA THR A 46 -4.01 -0.85 -4.98
C THR A 46 -2.84 -1.20 -5.91
N ILE A 47 -2.66 -0.45 -6.99
CA ILE A 47 -1.56 -0.65 -7.96
C ILE A 47 -0.21 -0.35 -7.29
N SER A 48 -0.14 0.66 -6.42
CA SER A 48 1.09 1.00 -5.69
C SER A 48 1.53 -0.07 -4.69
N ARG A 49 0.60 -0.93 -4.24
CA ARG A 49 0.87 -2.08 -3.36
C ARG A 49 1.37 -3.31 -4.12
N ASN A 50 1.32 -3.31 -5.46
CA ASN A 50 1.92 -4.38 -6.25
C ASN A 50 3.40 -4.08 -6.54
N PRO A 51 4.34 -4.92 -6.06
CA PRO A 51 5.77 -4.69 -6.22
C PRO A 51 6.22 -4.62 -7.69
N VAL A 52 5.52 -5.29 -8.61
CA VAL A 52 5.86 -5.34 -10.03
C VAL A 52 5.69 -3.97 -10.70
N PHE A 53 4.62 -3.26 -10.38
CA PHE A 53 4.30 -1.98 -11.02
C PHE A 53 4.94 -0.80 -10.31
N ARG A 54 5.19 -0.91 -9.01
CA ARG A 54 5.69 0.19 -8.18
C ARG A 54 6.99 0.81 -8.70
N SER A 55 7.98 0.01 -9.12
CA SER A 55 9.24 0.54 -9.66
C SER A 55 9.04 1.40 -10.91
N SER A 56 8.15 0.98 -11.80
CA SER A 56 7.81 1.73 -13.01
C SER A 56 7.04 3.01 -12.68
N LEU A 57 6.07 2.93 -11.75
CA LEU A 57 5.33 4.10 -11.28
C LEU A 57 6.24 5.11 -10.58
N GLU A 58 7.21 4.68 -9.78
CA GLU A 58 8.13 5.59 -9.11
C GLU A 58 8.97 6.39 -10.10
N LYS A 59 9.45 5.75 -11.18
CA LYS A 59 10.18 6.43 -12.27
C LYS A 59 9.32 7.48 -12.97
N VAL A 60 8.08 7.11 -13.32
CA VAL A 60 7.12 8.02 -13.95
C VAL A 60 6.77 9.16 -13.01
N CYS A 61 6.55 8.89 -11.73
CA CYS A 61 6.23 9.93 -10.75
C CYS A 61 7.39 10.87 -10.48
N ARG A 62 8.63 10.38 -10.49
CA ARG A 62 9.81 11.24 -10.35
C ARG A 62 9.93 12.22 -11.52
N GLN A 63 9.52 11.82 -12.71
CA GLN A 63 9.53 12.69 -13.90
C GLN A 63 8.35 13.68 -13.93
N LEU A 64 7.19 13.27 -13.41
CA LEU A 64 5.97 14.08 -13.34
C LEU A 64 5.84 14.88 -12.02
N SER A 65 6.83 14.80 -11.14
CA SER A 65 6.81 15.35 -9.78
C SER A 65 5.56 14.97 -8.97
N CYS A 66 5.04 13.73 -9.14
CA CYS A 66 3.96 13.21 -8.30
C CYS A 66 4.47 12.50 -7.04
N GLN A 67 3.69 12.62 -5.96
CA GLN A 67 3.93 11.91 -4.71
C GLN A 67 3.18 10.59 -4.73
N LEU A 68 3.92 9.48 -4.69
CA LEU A 68 3.36 8.14 -4.56
C LEU A 68 3.12 7.84 -3.07
N PRO A 69 1.97 7.26 -2.68
CA PRO A 69 1.74 6.87 -1.29
C PRO A 69 2.79 5.85 -0.81
N ALA A 70 3.00 5.83 0.51
CA ALA A 70 3.92 4.87 1.15
C ALA A 70 3.52 3.43 0.78
N TYR A 71 4.51 2.57 0.62
CA TYR A 71 4.26 1.15 0.35
C TYR A 71 3.75 0.51 1.64
N GLU A 72 2.63 -0.19 1.57
CA GLU A 72 2.01 -0.81 2.73
C GLU A 72 1.46 -2.18 2.32
N ASN A 73 2.02 -3.21 2.94
CA ASN A 73 1.67 -4.61 2.70
C ASN A 73 2.08 -5.42 3.94
N LEU A 74 1.11 -5.72 4.81
CA LEU A 74 1.35 -6.49 6.02
C LEU A 74 1.83 -7.92 5.75
N ASP A 75 1.49 -8.51 4.60
CA ASP A 75 1.90 -9.88 4.27
C ASP A 75 3.42 -9.99 4.06
N GLU A 76 4.08 -8.87 3.76
CA GLU A 76 5.54 -8.77 3.65
C GLU A 76 6.23 -8.33 4.96
N LEU A 77 5.45 -7.93 5.96
CA LEU A 77 5.92 -7.68 7.33
C LEU A 77 5.79 -8.96 8.15
N ILE A 78 6.93 -9.55 8.50
CA ILE A 78 6.95 -10.81 9.23
C ILE A 78 7.38 -10.62 10.68
N VAL A 79 6.74 -11.38 11.57
CA VAL A 79 7.16 -11.46 12.97
C VAL A 79 8.26 -12.53 13.08
N LEU A 80 9.50 -12.09 13.24
CA LEU A 80 10.66 -12.96 13.35
C LEU A 80 10.72 -13.65 14.71
N GLN A 81 10.45 -12.90 15.77
CA GLN A 81 10.47 -13.39 17.14
C GLN A 81 9.49 -12.60 17.99
N SER A 82 8.87 -13.25 18.97
CA SER A 82 8.15 -12.56 20.04
C SER A 82 8.39 -13.26 21.37
N SER A 83 8.40 -12.50 22.46
CA SER A 83 8.53 -13.01 23.80
C SER A 83 7.80 -12.12 24.80
N LEU A 84 7.27 -12.75 25.85
CA LEU A 84 6.63 -12.08 26.98
C LEU A 84 7.33 -12.52 28.25
N SER A 85 8.02 -11.59 28.91
CA SER A 85 8.78 -11.85 30.13
C SER A 85 8.14 -11.16 31.34
N ALA A 86 8.18 -11.82 32.50
CA ALA A 86 7.79 -11.20 33.76
C ALA A 86 8.95 -10.36 34.32
N LEU A 87 8.63 -9.17 34.83
CA LEU A 87 9.57 -8.31 35.55
C LEU A 87 9.38 -8.47 37.07
N PRO A 88 10.40 -8.13 37.89
CA PRO A 88 10.32 -8.25 39.35
C PRO A 88 9.15 -7.48 39.98
N ASP A 89 8.76 -6.35 39.40
CA ASP A 89 7.68 -5.47 39.86
C ASP A 89 6.28 -5.95 39.43
N ARG A 90 6.10 -7.25 39.17
CA ARG A 90 4.88 -7.87 38.60
C ARG A 90 4.46 -7.34 37.21
N ASN A 91 5.13 -6.33 36.69
CA ASN A 91 4.98 -5.83 35.33
C ASN A 91 5.44 -6.89 34.32
N ARG A 92 5.04 -6.74 33.08
CA ARG A 92 5.48 -7.64 32.00
C ARG A 92 6.14 -6.84 30.89
N LEU A 93 7.19 -7.40 30.32
CA LEU A 93 7.87 -6.85 29.16
C LEU A 93 7.55 -7.73 27.96
N PHE A 94 6.86 -7.16 26.98
CA PHE A 94 6.68 -7.80 25.69
C PHE A 94 7.72 -7.27 24.71
N ARG A 95 8.44 -8.17 24.04
CA ARG A 95 9.40 -7.83 22.99
C ARG A 95 9.05 -8.61 21.74
N ALA A 96 9.05 -7.95 20.59
CA ALA A 96 8.93 -8.63 19.31
C ALA A 96 9.90 -8.03 18.29
N THR A 97 10.34 -8.85 17.36
CA THR A 97 11.18 -8.45 16.25
C THR A 97 10.36 -8.58 14.98
N ILE A 98 10.19 -7.47 14.26
CA ILE A 98 9.46 -7.40 13.01
C ILE A 98 10.48 -7.20 11.89
N GLY A 99 10.39 -7.99 10.82
CA GLY A 99 11.21 -7.85 9.62
C GLY A 99 10.39 -7.39 8.43
N ASN A 100 10.94 -6.48 7.64
CA ASN A 100 10.39 -6.10 6.34
C ASN A 100 11.06 -6.95 5.25
N ARG A 101 10.28 -7.80 4.57
CA ARG A 101 10.73 -8.61 3.42
C ARG A 101 10.39 -7.98 2.07
N ALA A 102 9.75 -6.82 2.07
CA ALA A 102 9.47 -6.09 0.85
C ALA A 102 10.76 -5.44 0.31
N ALA A 103 10.80 -5.25 -1.01
CA ALA A 103 11.85 -4.47 -1.67
C ALA A 103 11.75 -2.94 -1.39
N PHE A 104 10.75 -2.52 -0.61
CA PHE A 104 10.43 -1.11 -0.36
C PHE A 104 10.29 -0.84 1.14
N ALA A 105 10.59 0.40 1.55
CA ALA A 105 10.38 0.82 2.93
C ALA A 105 8.88 0.86 3.27
N GLN A 106 8.52 0.35 4.43
CA GLN A 106 7.13 0.26 4.90
C GLN A 106 6.93 1.05 6.20
N PRO A 107 5.77 1.70 6.40
CA PRO A 107 5.46 2.31 7.67
C PRO A 107 5.41 1.25 8.77
N TYR A 108 5.64 1.69 10.00
CA TYR A 108 5.49 0.82 11.15
C TYR A 108 4.00 0.45 11.35
N PRO A 109 3.67 -0.85 11.46
CA PRO A 109 2.28 -1.32 11.53
C PRO A 109 1.67 -1.08 12.91
N ASN A 110 0.36 -0.94 13.00
CA ASN A 110 -0.29 -1.04 14.29
C ASN A 110 -0.13 -2.47 14.82
N VAL A 111 0.04 -2.63 16.13
CA VAL A 111 0.22 -3.96 16.73
C VAL A 111 -0.88 -4.26 17.73
N GLU A 112 -1.49 -5.42 17.58
CA GLU A 112 -2.49 -5.92 18.50
C GLU A 112 -1.87 -6.96 19.43
N LEU A 113 -1.94 -6.70 20.73
CA LEU A 113 -1.54 -7.63 21.76
C LEU A 113 -2.75 -8.08 22.56
N THR A 114 -2.97 -9.39 22.57
CA THR A 114 -4.00 -10.04 23.39
C THR A 114 -3.31 -10.91 24.43
N LEU A 115 -3.60 -10.67 25.70
CA LEU A 115 -3.10 -11.47 26.82
C LEU A 115 -4.13 -12.53 27.17
N LEU A 116 -3.69 -13.76 27.32
CA LEU A 116 -4.53 -14.92 27.59
C LEU A 116 -4.38 -15.35 29.04
N ASP A 117 -5.47 -15.79 29.66
CA ASP A 117 -5.43 -16.48 30.96
C ASP A 117 -4.89 -17.92 30.80
N TYR A 118 -4.83 -18.69 31.89
CA TYR A 118 -4.38 -20.09 31.85
C TYR A 118 -5.38 -21.04 31.17
N ALA A 119 -6.63 -20.62 30.97
CA ALA A 119 -7.65 -21.35 30.24
C ALA A 119 -7.65 -21.00 28.73
N GLY A 120 -6.79 -20.07 28.30
CA GLY A 120 -6.69 -19.60 26.91
C GLY A 120 -7.68 -18.48 26.54
N ASN A 121 -8.43 -17.94 27.50
CA ASN A 121 -9.38 -16.86 27.23
C ASN A 121 -8.69 -15.49 27.21
N PRO A 122 -9.13 -14.55 26.36
CA PRO A 122 -8.59 -13.20 26.32
C PRO A 122 -8.91 -12.46 27.63
N SER A 123 -7.88 -12.22 28.42
CA SER A 123 -7.94 -11.46 29.67
C SER A 123 -7.83 -9.95 29.45
N ALA A 124 -7.08 -9.54 28.43
CA ALA A 124 -6.88 -8.15 28.02
C ALA A 124 -6.50 -8.11 26.54
N ARG A 125 -6.96 -7.07 25.83
CA ARG A 125 -6.63 -6.85 24.42
C ARG A 125 -6.44 -5.36 24.19
N ARG A 126 -5.35 -4.98 23.54
CA ARG A 126 -5.09 -3.59 23.20
C ARG A 126 -4.33 -3.47 21.88
N ILE A 127 -4.70 -2.45 21.12
CA ILE A 127 -3.98 -1.99 19.94
C ILE A 127 -3.00 -0.92 20.36
N PHE A 128 -1.75 -1.07 19.93
CA PHE A 128 -0.66 -0.12 20.14
C PHE A 128 -0.27 0.46 18.78
N ARG A 129 -0.21 1.79 18.74
CA ARG A 129 0.22 2.53 17.55
C ARG A 129 1.75 2.65 17.53
N PRO A 130 2.38 2.99 16.40
CA PRO A 130 3.82 3.22 16.31
C PRO A 130 4.38 4.12 17.41
N ARG A 131 3.64 5.16 17.79
CA ARG A 131 4.00 6.08 18.89
C ARG A 131 4.08 5.42 20.28
N ASP A 132 3.43 4.28 20.48
CA ASP A 132 3.36 3.60 21.78
C ASP A 132 4.52 2.63 22.01
N TYR A 133 5.20 2.17 20.95
CA TYR A 133 6.29 1.20 21.04
C TYR A 133 7.61 1.65 20.38
N LEU A 134 7.60 2.77 19.65
CA LEU A 134 8.81 3.38 19.09
C LEU A 134 9.31 4.53 19.96
N PRO A 135 10.63 4.76 19.99
CA PRO A 135 11.17 6.01 20.52
C PRO A 135 10.70 7.19 19.67
N GLU A 136 10.53 8.35 20.31
CA GLU A 136 10.00 9.56 19.68
C GLU A 136 10.79 9.98 18.42
N THR A 137 12.10 9.71 18.39
CA THR A 137 12.99 9.97 17.26
C THR A 137 12.70 9.11 16.01
N GLN A 138 11.98 8.01 16.16
CA GLN A 138 11.63 7.09 15.07
C GLN A 138 10.14 7.19 14.68
N VAL A 139 9.35 7.98 15.38
CA VAL A 139 7.93 8.16 15.04
C VAL A 139 7.85 8.89 13.69
N GLY A 140 7.13 8.27 12.74
CA GLY A 140 7.03 8.76 11.35
C GLY A 140 8.14 8.26 10.42
N SER A 141 9.11 7.49 10.93
CA SER A 141 10.06 6.77 10.09
C SER A 141 9.45 5.49 9.51
N SER A 142 10.20 4.77 8.68
CA SER A 142 9.78 3.54 8.02
C SER A 142 10.79 2.42 8.25
N VAL A 143 10.32 1.18 8.25
CA VAL A 143 11.17 -0.02 8.27
C VAL A 143 11.77 -0.19 6.88
N GLN A 144 13.10 -0.16 6.79
CA GLN A 144 13.80 -0.27 5.50
C GLN A 144 13.63 -1.66 4.88
N PRO A 145 13.80 -1.80 3.54
CA PRO A 145 13.83 -3.10 2.88
C PRO A 145 14.83 -4.05 3.54
N ASP A 146 14.46 -5.32 3.69
CA ASP A 146 15.27 -6.39 4.28
C ASP A 146 15.80 -6.08 5.71
N ALA A 147 15.26 -5.07 6.37
CA ALA A 147 15.65 -4.67 7.72
C ALA A 147 14.70 -5.23 8.78
N SER A 148 15.23 -5.45 9.97
CA SER A 148 14.47 -5.85 11.15
C SER A 148 14.51 -4.79 12.24
N THR A 149 13.39 -4.59 12.92
CA THR A 149 13.25 -3.66 14.04
C THR A 149 12.70 -4.40 15.26
N VAL A 150 13.14 -3.97 16.45
CA VAL A 150 12.71 -4.55 17.72
C VAL A 150 11.73 -3.60 18.39
N ILE A 151 10.53 -4.10 18.69
CA ILE A 151 9.52 -3.39 19.47
C ILE A 151 9.55 -3.87 20.91
N SER A 152 9.36 -2.94 21.85
CA SER A 152 9.36 -3.23 23.28
C SER A 152 8.20 -2.52 23.95
N LEU A 153 7.33 -3.29 24.62
CA LEU A 153 6.14 -2.79 25.29
C LEU A 153 6.18 -3.16 26.77
N SER A 154 6.17 -2.14 27.63
CA SER A 154 6.02 -2.30 29.07
C SER A 154 4.53 -2.38 29.43
N ILE A 155 4.12 -3.52 29.97
CA ILE A 155 2.73 -3.80 30.33
C ILE A 155 2.60 -3.69 31.84
N ALA A 156 1.75 -2.76 32.27
CA ALA A 156 1.41 -2.57 33.66
C ALA A 156 0.76 -3.83 34.25
N THR A 157 0.92 -3.97 35.56
CA THR A 157 0.42 -5.09 36.35
C THR A 157 -1.07 -5.35 36.10
N LEU A 158 -1.40 -6.56 35.64
CA LEU A 158 -2.79 -7.00 35.52
C LEU A 158 -3.26 -7.59 36.85
N LYS A 159 -4.53 -7.35 37.19
CA LYS A 159 -5.21 -8.04 38.31
C LYS A 159 -5.37 -9.53 38.05
N THR A 160 -5.43 -9.92 36.78
CA THR A 160 -5.59 -11.30 36.31
C THR A 160 -4.25 -11.95 35.99
N LYS A 161 -4.11 -13.25 36.32
CA LYS A 161 -2.92 -14.01 35.98
C LYS A 161 -2.93 -14.32 34.47
N VAL A 162 -1.83 -13.99 33.80
CA VAL A 162 -1.64 -14.23 32.36
C VAL A 162 -0.89 -15.54 32.17
N GLY A 163 -1.51 -16.47 31.42
CA GLY A 163 -0.97 -17.76 31.01
C GLY A 163 -0.33 -17.76 29.62
N GLY A 164 -0.70 -16.82 28.75
CA GLY A 164 -0.15 -16.73 27.39
C GLY A 164 -0.40 -15.39 26.70
N TYR A 165 -0.05 -15.31 25.41
CA TYR A 165 -0.32 -14.12 24.59
C TYR A 165 -0.55 -14.48 23.12
N THR A 166 -1.21 -13.57 22.41
CA THR A 166 -1.33 -13.57 20.95
C THR A 166 -0.93 -12.20 20.43
N PHE A 167 -0.12 -12.19 19.39
CA PHE A 167 0.42 -10.98 18.77
C PHE A 167 0.07 -10.96 17.29
N LYS A 168 -0.48 -9.86 16.80
CA LYS A 168 -0.85 -9.67 15.40
C LYS A 168 -0.44 -8.28 14.94
N LEU A 169 -0.02 -8.19 13.68
CA LEU A 169 0.16 -6.93 12.98
C LEU A 169 -1.17 -6.56 12.31
N ILE A 170 -1.54 -5.28 12.38
CA ILE A 170 -2.75 -4.74 11.76
C ILE A 170 -2.44 -3.39 11.08
N ASP A 171 -3.27 -3.02 10.12
CA ASP A 171 -3.18 -1.76 9.37
C ASP A 171 -3.61 -0.55 10.24
#